data_AF-A0A350BXM3-F1
#
_entry.id   AF-A0A350BXM3-F1
#
_cell.length_a   1.000
_cell.length_b   1.000
_cell.length_c   1.000
_cell.angle_alpha   90.00
_cell.angle_beta   90.00
_cell.angle_gamma   90.00
#
_symmetry.space_group_name_H-M   'P 1'
#
loop_
_entity.id
_entity.type
_entity.pdbx_description
1 polymer ?
#
loop_
_entity_poly.entity_id
_entity_poly.type
_entity_poly.pdbx_seq_one_letter_code
_entity_poly.pdbx_strand_id
1 'polypeptide(L)'
;MALSGKLRGKAVPALILIVFWVLVSFLYIVLPENRTVARRYGGMRENEVKLCGGDTVVQDYQFPFDGARDITVFLEGKKLGDQEIDVVIEDVQSNRILVSETVNSVDLGIGQRFTYSMPMENSAGHVFRLTVTNRGQKGEDMEVRLLASGTVRSFESKVKVNGREENLTLVSRIGFCDAHVNWIYLGMWILFIAGSFLCLLLIGENHARNFLAIGLLCGLACVFWNPYPQPIDEPAHFFRAYALAEGHLNAELSADGSIGANISDNYGLYDCIWVSPLNTYANSELFSERSSAKREFFVQPYSANYISVNYLPAAAGVALGRALGLGVGWLVYLARLFSLAVYLAFGYFAIRTASVFRTAFFTAACLPLPLYFAGSVTIDTALNGAALYFCAICVKYIFSETETEKIGIPEMLK
;
A
#
# COMPACT_ATOMS: atom_id res chain seq x y z
N MET A 1 1.36 20.26 -42.45
CA MET A 1 2.41 19.45 -43.11
C MET A 1 3.44 18.86 -42.12
N ALA A 2 3.95 19.60 -41.13
CA ALA A 2 4.93 19.06 -40.16
C ALA A 2 4.37 17.97 -39.19
N LEU A 3 3.09 18.05 -38.82
CA LEU A 3 2.45 17.00 -38.00
C LEU A 3 2.32 15.66 -38.74
N SER A 4 2.04 15.67 -40.05
CA SER A 4 1.84 14.41 -40.81
C SER A 4 3.15 13.65 -41.04
N GLY A 5 4.29 14.35 -41.12
CA GLY A 5 5.62 13.73 -41.20
C GLY A 5 6.03 13.01 -39.91
N LYS A 6 5.81 13.65 -38.74
CA LYS A 6 6.06 13.02 -37.43
C LYS A 6 5.14 11.83 -37.14
N LEU A 7 3.90 11.87 -37.61
CA LEU A 7 2.94 10.77 -37.47
C LEU A 7 3.31 9.55 -38.32
N ARG A 8 3.85 9.77 -39.54
CA ARG A 8 4.31 8.66 -40.41
C ARG A 8 5.41 7.82 -39.78
N GLY A 9 6.36 8.44 -39.06
CA GLY A 9 7.44 7.73 -38.35
C GLY A 9 6.97 6.92 -37.12
N LYS A 10 5.73 7.13 -36.65
CA LYS A 10 5.18 6.48 -35.46
C LYS A 10 4.21 5.34 -35.78
N ALA A 11 3.92 5.07 -37.05
CA ALA A 11 2.98 4.04 -37.48
C ALA A 11 3.41 2.62 -37.03
N VAL A 12 4.69 2.27 -37.21
CA VAL A 12 5.21 0.95 -36.81
C VAL A 12 5.23 0.80 -35.28
N PRO A 13 5.79 1.74 -34.48
CA PRO A 13 5.67 1.69 -33.02
C PRO A 13 4.23 1.63 -32.51
N ALA A 14 3.31 2.37 -33.14
CA ALA A 14 1.89 2.33 -32.78
C ALA A 14 1.28 0.95 -33.03
N LEU A 15 1.60 0.32 -34.16
CA LEU A 15 1.15 -1.05 -34.45
C LEU A 15 1.69 -2.06 -33.43
N ILE A 16 2.97 -1.96 -33.07
CA ILE A 16 3.57 -2.81 -32.03
C ILE A 16 2.84 -2.61 -30.69
N LEU A 17 2.57 -1.36 -30.32
CA LEU A 17 1.87 -1.02 -29.08
C LEU A 17 0.42 -1.54 -29.09
N ILE A 18 -0.27 -1.49 -30.23
CA ILE A 18 -1.61 -2.08 -30.40
C ILE A 18 -1.54 -3.60 -30.19
N VAL A 19 -0.63 -4.30 -30.86
CA VAL A 19 -0.48 -5.76 -30.72
C VAL A 19 -0.16 -6.13 -29.28
N PHE A 20 0.74 -5.40 -28.63
CA PHE A 20 1.07 -5.56 -27.22
C PHE A 20 -0.18 -5.43 -26.33
N TRP A 21 -0.94 -4.35 -26.49
CA TRP A 21 -2.13 -4.14 -25.67
C TRP A 21 -3.25 -5.14 -25.94
N VAL A 22 -3.41 -5.62 -27.18
CA VAL A 22 -4.37 -6.70 -27.50
C VAL A 22 -3.99 -7.98 -26.74
N LEU A 23 -2.71 -8.37 -26.75
CA LEU A 23 -2.22 -9.55 -26.04
C LEU A 23 -2.38 -9.40 -24.51
N VAL A 24 -1.99 -8.26 -23.95
CA VAL A 24 -2.12 -7.99 -22.51
C VAL A 24 -3.59 -7.95 -22.08
N SER A 25 -4.46 -7.35 -22.88
CA SER A 25 -5.90 -7.29 -22.59
C SER A 25 -6.53 -8.68 -22.57
N PHE A 26 -6.12 -9.56 -23.49
CA PHE A 26 -6.58 -10.94 -23.51
C PHE A 26 -6.18 -11.69 -22.24
N LEU A 27 -4.95 -11.49 -21.76
CA LEU A 27 -4.42 -12.17 -20.58
C LEU A 27 -4.96 -11.63 -19.24
N TYR A 28 -5.11 -10.31 -19.10
CA TYR A 28 -5.34 -9.66 -17.79
C TYR A 28 -6.69 -8.95 -17.67
N ILE A 29 -7.30 -8.55 -18.79
CA ILE A 29 -8.59 -7.85 -18.79
C ILE A 29 -9.74 -8.84 -18.99
N VAL A 30 -9.60 -9.77 -19.96
CA VAL A 30 -10.66 -10.67 -20.43
C VAL A 30 -10.76 -11.97 -19.62
N LEU A 31 -9.66 -12.50 -19.08
CA LEU A 31 -9.67 -13.66 -18.17
C LEU A 31 -9.93 -13.18 -16.74
N PRO A 32 -11.16 -13.26 -16.20
CA PRO A 32 -11.49 -12.70 -14.91
C PRO A 32 -11.47 -13.83 -13.88
N GLU A 33 -10.40 -13.93 -13.10
CA GLU A 33 -10.52 -14.53 -11.77
C GLU A 33 -10.65 -13.40 -10.74
N ASN A 34 -11.85 -13.32 -10.15
CA ASN A 34 -12.13 -12.77 -8.82
C ASN A 34 -11.36 -11.51 -8.42
N ARG A 35 -11.61 -10.39 -9.10
CA ARG A 35 -11.12 -9.08 -8.65
C ARG A 35 -11.83 -8.70 -7.36
N THR A 36 -11.16 -8.94 -6.23
CA THR A 36 -11.67 -8.58 -4.92
C THR A 36 -10.98 -7.32 -4.41
N VAL A 37 -11.79 -6.37 -3.96
CA VAL A 37 -11.35 -5.25 -3.14
C VAL A 37 -11.39 -5.72 -1.70
N ALA A 38 -10.41 -5.30 -0.90
CA ALA A 38 -10.32 -5.72 0.48
C ALA A 38 -10.59 -4.53 1.38
N ARG A 39 -11.51 -4.71 2.33
CA ARG A 39 -11.53 -3.89 3.52
C ARG A 39 -10.88 -4.67 4.64
N ARG A 40 -9.89 -4.08 5.30
CA ARG A 40 -9.31 -4.68 6.51
C ARG A 40 -9.83 -3.93 7.73
N TYR A 41 -10.29 -4.71 8.68
CA TYR A 41 -10.76 -4.34 10.00
C TYR A 41 -9.66 -4.71 10.99
N GLY A 42 -9.43 -3.87 12.00
CA GLY A 42 -8.32 -4.01 12.96
C GLY A 42 -6.91 -3.72 12.39
N GLY A 43 -6.04 -3.13 13.21
CA GLY A 43 -4.63 -2.82 12.88
C GLY A 43 -3.64 -3.91 13.26
N MET A 44 -2.38 -3.75 12.82
CA MET A 44 -1.26 -4.64 13.21
C MET A 44 -0.70 -4.35 14.61
N ARG A 45 -1.36 -3.49 15.40
CA ARG A 45 -1.11 -3.44 16.84
C ARG A 45 -1.68 -4.72 17.45
N GLU A 46 -0.77 -5.63 17.77
CA GLU A 46 -1.05 -6.95 18.33
C GLU A 46 -1.73 -6.85 19.70
N ASN A 47 -3.05 -6.69 19.70
CA ASN A 47 -3.87 -7.19 20.79
C ASN A 47 -4.34 -8.60 20.39
N GLU A 48 -4.67 -9.40 21.39
CA GLU A 48 -5.15 -10.75 21.17
C GLU A 48 -6.37 -10.98 22.04
N VAL A 49 -7.39 -11.62 21.46
CA VAL A 49 -8.49 -12.19 22.23
C VAL A 49 -8.17 -13.65 22.45
N LYS A 50 -7.94 -14.02 23.71
CA LYS A 50 -7.75 -15.43 24.10
C LYS A 50 -9.08 -16.16 24.02
N LEU A 51 -9.05 -17.37 23.48
CA LEU A 51 -10.20 -18.26 23.32
C LEU A 51 -9.88 -19.60 24.00
N CYS A 52 -10.20 -19.70 25.30
CA CYS A 52 -10.01 -20.93 26.06
C CYS A 52 -11.10 -21.96 25.75
N GLY A 53 -10.91 -23.21 26.18
CA GLY A 53 -11.93 -24.25 26.02
C GLY A 53 -13.30 -23.84 26.57
N GLY A 54 -14.34 -23.96 25.75
CA GLY A 54 -15.71 -23.56 26.07
C GLY A 54 -16.01 -22.07 25.88
N ASP A 55 -15.03 -21.25 25.46
CA ASP A 55 -15.26 -19.84 25.16
C ASP A 55 -15.90 -19.65 23.77
N THR A 56 -16.71 -18.59 23.67
CA THR A 56 -17.30 -18.12 22.43
C THR A 56 -16.97 -16.65 22.21
N VAL A 57 -16.46 -16.33 21.03
CA VAL A 57 -16.16 -14.99 20.55
C VAL A 57 -17.13 -14.61 19.45
N VAL A 58 -17.75 -13.43 19.55
CA VAL A 58 -18.72 -12.92 18.60
C VAL A 58 -18.34 -11.52 18.14
N GLN A 59 -18.40 -11.28 16.83
CA GLN A 59 -18.31 -9.94 16.24
C GLN A 59 -19.30 -9.79 15.08
N ASP A 60 -20.01 -8.67 15.09
CA ASP A 60 -20.95 -8.29 14.04
C ASP A 60 -20.27 -7.30 13.07
N TYR A 61 -20.42 -7.55 11.77
CA TYR A 61 -19.94 -6.70 10.70
C TYR A 61 -21.13 -6.17 9.88
N GLN A 62 -21.13 -4.88 9.55
CA GLN A 62 -22.19 -4.29 8.73
C GLN A 62 -21.59 -3.54 7.54
N PHE A 63 -21.91 -3.96 6.32
CA PHE A 63 -21.31 -3.36 5.13
C PHE A 63 -22.18 -2.25 4.57
N PRO A 64 -21.61 -1.09 4.19
CA PRO A 64 -22.37 -0.03 3.55
C PRO A 64 -22.60 -0.26 2.05
N PHE A 65 -22.04 -1.33 1.47
CA PHE A 65 -22.11 -1.64 0.05
C PHE A 65 -22.29 -3.14 -0.21
N ASP A 66 -22.76 -3.41 -1.41
CA ASP A 66 -23.07 -4.73 -1.96
C ASP A 66 -21.84 -5.50 -2.44
N GLY A 67 -22.03 -6.78 -2.75
CA GLY A 67 -21.00 -7.66 -3.30
C GLY A 67 -20.01 -8.22 -2.28
N ALA A 68 -20.39 -8.37 -1.00
CA ALA A 68 -19.58 -9.08 -0.02
C ALA A 68 -19.30 -10.50 -0.51
N ARG A 69 -18.04 -10.91 -0.47
CA ARG A 69 -17.58 -12.14 -1.11
C ARG A 69 -16.93 -13.12 -0.16
N ASP A 70 -16.13 -12.62 0.76
CA ASP A 70 -15.38 -13.45 1.70
C ASP A 70 -15.07 -12.70 2.99
N ILE A 71 -14.93 -13.43 4.09
CA ILE A 71 -14.34 -12.94 5.34
C ILE A 71 -13.10 -13.77 5.62
N THR A 72 -11.97 -13.10 5.74
CA THR A 72 -10.74 -13.64 6.29
C THR A 72 -10.63 -13.27 7.77
N VAL A 73 -10.39 -14.27 8.61
CA VAL A 73 -10.05 -14.10 10.02
C VAL A 73 -8.66 -14.66 10.30
N PHE A 74 -8.03 -14.19 11.36
CA PHE A 74 -6.70 -14.61 11.77
C PHE A 74 -6.80 -15.38 13.08
N LEU A 75 -6.48 -16.67 13.00
CA LEU A 75 -6.49 -17.58 14.14
C LEU A 75 -5.06 -18.06 14.38
N GLU A 76 -4.62 -18.01 15.63
CA GLU A 76 -3.29 -18.44 16.03
C GLU A 76 -3.35 -19.48 17.14
N GLY A 77 -2.48 -20.48 17.03
CA GLY A 77 -2.32 -21.54 18.01
C GLY A 77 -1.00 -21.44 18.77
N LYS A 78 -1.05 -21.35 20.11
CA LYS A 78 0.15 -21.38 20.96
C LYS A 78 0.08 -22.57 21.92
N LYS A 79 0.72 -23.68 21.52
CA LYS A 79 0.67 -25.03 22.13
C LYS A 79 -0.66 -25.75 21.87
N LEU A 80 -0.65 -26.63 20.87
CA LEU A 80 -1.86 -27.17 20.27
C LEU A 80 -2.06 -28.62 20.71
N GLY A 81 -3.10 -28.85 21.52
CA GLY A 81 -3.73 -30.15 21.67
C GLY A 81 -4.84 -30.34 20.62
N ASP A 82 -5.66 -31.37 20.79
CA ASP A 82 -6.74 -31.75 19.87
C ASP A 82 -8.07 -31.08 20.31
N GLN A 83 -8.24 -29.79 19.97
CA GLN A 83 -9.48 -29.04 20.20
C GLN A 83 -10.15 -28.68 18.87
N GLU A 84 -11.47 -28.79 18.83
CA GLU A 84 -12.29 -28.37 17.70
C GLU A 84 -12.71 -26.91 17.87
N ILE A 85 -12.39 -26.08 16.88
CA ILE A 85 -12.77 -24.67 16.82
C ILE A 85 -13.85 -24.51 15.74
N ASP A 86 -15.06 -24.21 16.16
CA ASP A 86 -16.16 -23.91 15.24
C ASP A 86 -16.10 -22.46 14.79
N VAL A 87 -16.23 -22.24 13.49
CA VAL A 87 -16.38 -20.93 12.88
C VAL A 87 -17.68 -20.89 12.12
N VAL A 88 -18.59 -20.01 12.56
CA VAL A 88 -19.92 -19.83 11.98
C VAL A 88 -20.05 -18.38 11.52
N ILE A 89 -20.50 -18.19 10.28
CA ILE A 89 -20.87 -16.88 9.74
C ILE A 89 -22.35 -16.94 9.35
N GLU A 90 -23.15 -16.05 9.92
CA GLU A 90 -24.58 -15.92 9.62
C GLU A 90 -24.92 -14.52 9.14
N ASP A 91 -25.89 -14.43 8.23
CA ASP A 91 -26.60 -13.19 7.93
C ASP A 91 -27.79 -13.09 8.90
N VAL A 92 -27.68 -12.14 9.84
CA VAL A 92 -28.64 -11.97 10.94
C VAL A 92 -30.02 -11.56 10.42
N GLN A 93 -30.09 -10.81 9.32
CA GLN A 93 -31.35 -10.31 8.75
C GLN A 93 -32.13 -11.42 8.07
N SER A 94 -31.45 -12.27 7.29
CA SER A 94 -32.10 -13.40 6.60
C SER A 94 -32.17 -14.67 7.45
N ASN A 95 -31.58 -14.66 8.64
CA ASN A 95 -31.46 -15.82 9.54
C ASN A 95 -30.85 -17.04 8.83
N ARG A 96 -29.83 -16.80 8.01
CA ARG A 96 -29.18 -17.82 7.18
C ARG A 96 -27.73 -17.99 7.60
N ILE A 97 -27.37 -19.24 7.91
CA ILE A 97 -25.97 -19.63 8.08
C ILE A 97 -25.32 -19.69 6.69
N LEU A 98 -24.29 -18.87 6.48
CA LEU A 98 -23.54 -18.78 5.23
C LEU A 98 -22.35 -19.73 5.25
N VAL A 99 -21.69 -19.84 6.40
CA VAL A 99 -20.50 -20.67 6.61
C VAL A 99 -20.62 -21.35 7.96
N SER A 100 -20.26 -22.63 8.02
CA SER A 100 -20.11 -23.40 9.25
C SER A 100 -19.00 -24.41 9.03
N GLU A 101 -17.83 -24.13 9.57
CA GLU A 101 -16.65 -24.98 9.45
C GLU A 101 -16.05 -25.25 10.84
N THR A 102 -15.46 -26.42 11.01
CA THR A 102 -14.71 -26.77 12.22
C THR A 102 -13.25 -26.92 11.84
N VAL A 103 -12.39 -26.18 12.52
CA VAL A 103 -10.94 -26.19 12.35
C VAL A 103 -10.32 -26.85 13.57
N ASN A 104 -9.41 -27.80 13.36
CA ASN A 104 -8.68 -28.39 14.48
C ASN A 104 -7.58 -27.44 14.95
N SER A 105 -7.43 -27.28 16.26
CA SER A 105 -6.38 -26.44 16.82
C SER A 105 -4.98 -26.91 16.43
N VAL A 106 -4.74 -28.21 16.21
CA VAL A 106 -3.44 -28.74 15.74
C VAL A 106 -3.03 -28.16 14.38
N ASP A 107 -4.01 -27.79 13.55
CA ASP A 107 -3.75 -27.24 12.21
C ASP A 107 -3.44 -25.73 12.24
N LEU A 108 -3.51 -25.07 13.41
CA LEU A 108 -3.29 -23.63 13.58
C LEU A 108 -1.80 -23.28 13.73
N GLY A 109 -1.20 -22.72 12.69
CA GLY A 109 0.11 -22.08 12.77
C GLY A 109 0.08 -20.69 13.45
N ILE A 110 1.24 -20.04 13.46
CA ILE A 110 1.36 -18.63 13.83
C ILE A 110 0.81 -17.78 12.67
N GLY A 111 -0.11 -16.85 12.97
CA GLY A 111 -0.66 -15.90 12.00
C GLY A 111 -1.48 -16.52 10.86
N GLN A 112 -2.09 -17.68 11.07
CA GLN A 112 -2.80 -18.39 10.01
C GLN A 112 -4.10 -17.69 9.63
N ARG A 113 -4.35 -17.64 8.32
CA ARG A 113 -5.49 -16.95 7.72
C ARG A 113 -6.51 -17.97 7.26
N PHE A 114 -7.73 -17.80 7.71
CA PHE A 114 -8.88 -18.60 7.26
C PHE A 114 -9.79 -17.70 6.47
N THR A 115 -9.97 -17.99 5.17
CA THR A 115 -10.82 -17.21 4.28
C THR A 115 -12.06 -18.01 3.94
N TYR A 116 -13.21 -17.51 4.37
CA TYR A 116 -14.48 -18.15 4.18
C TYR A 116 -15.27 -17.44 3.08
N SER A 117 -15.60 -18.19 2.02
CA SER A 117 -16.35 -17.67 0.88
C SER A 117 -17.84 -17.57 1.21
N MET A 118 -18.40 -16.38 1.02
CA MET A 118 -19.81 -16.05 1.28
C MET A 118 -20.33 -15.05 0.24
N PRO A 119 -20.36 -15.41 -1.06
CA PRO A 119 -20.76 -14.49 -2.13
C PRO A 119 -22.22 -14.06 -1.96
N MET A 120 -22.42 -12.77 -1.74
CA MET A 120 -23.72 -12.13 -1.60
C MET A 120 -23.78 -10.86 -2.45
N GLU A 121 -24.67 -10.85 -3.44
CA GLU A 121 -24.91 -9.67 -4.27
C GLU A 121 -25.54 -8.55 -3.44
N ASN A 122 -26.59 -8.84 -2.66
CA ASN A 122 -27.28 -7.84 -1.82
C ASN A 122 -26.78 -7.91 -0.36
N SER A 123 -25.58 -7.41 -0.09
CA SER A 123 -24.98 -7.40 1.25
C SER A 123 -25.07 -6.05 1.96
N ALA A 124 -25.44 -4.98 1.27
CA ALA A 124 -25.49 -3.64 1.84
C ALA A 124 -26.54 -3.56 2.97
N GLY A 125 -26.12 -3.04 4.13
CA GLY A 125 -26.95 -2.87 5.31
C GLY A 125 -27.21 -4.14 6.11
N HIS A 126 -26.90 -5.32 5.58
CA HIS A 126 -26.96 -6.59 6.30
C HIS A 126 -25.87 -6.65 7.39
N VAL A 127 -26.16 -7.39 8.45
CA VAL A 127 -25.29 -7.64 9.60
C VAL A 127 -24.85 -9.09 9.52
N PHE A 128 -23.56 -9.26 9.31
CA PHE A 128 -22.88 -10.54 9.25
C PHE A 128 -22.27 -10.82 10.61
N ARG A 129 -22.76 -11.84 11.29
CA ARG A 129 -22.22 -12.25 12.58
C ARG A 129 -21.21 -13.36 12.39
N LEU A 130 -19.98 -13.10 12.82
CA LEU A 130 -18.95 -14.11 13.00
C LEU A 130 -19.01 -14.63 14.44
N THR A 131 -19.15 -15.94 14.58
CA THR A 131 -19.08 -16.64 15.87
C THR A 131 -17.95 -17.66 15.80
N VAL A 132 -16.98 -17.56 16.72
CA VAL A 132 -15.88 -18.51 16.88
C VAL A 132 -16.01 -19.16 18.24
N THR A 133 -16.16 -20.49 18.29
CA THR A 133 -16.35 -21.24 19.54
C THR A 133 -15.30 -22.32 19.69
N ASN A 134 -14.63 -22.35 20.84
CA ASN A 134 -13.72 -23.44 21.17
C ASN A 134 -14.48 -24.55 21.90
N ARG A 135 -14.58 -25.75 21.30
CA ARG A 135 -15.27 -26.91 21.90
C ARG A 135 -14.43 -27.68 22.93
N GLY A 136 -13.20 -27.24 23.22
CA GLY A 136 -12.35 -27.81 24.26
C GLY A 136 -12.98 -27.72 25.65
N GLN A 137 -12.45 -28.49 26.60
CA GLN A 137 -12.99 -28.48 27.96
C GLN A 137 -12.63 -27.18 28.71
N LYS A 138 -13.56 -26.70 29.53
CA LYS A 138 -13.40 -25.45 30.27
C LYS A 138 -12.22 -25.54 31.25
N GLY A 139 -11.23 -24.66 31.07
CA GLY A 139 -10.03 -24.60 31.90
C GLY A 139 -8.82 -25.36 31.37
N GLU A 140 -8.88 -25.94 30.16
CA GLU A 140 -7.66 -26.36 29.47
C GLU A 140 -6.84 -25.11 29.08
N ASP A 141 -5.57 -25.05 29.51
CA ASP A 141 -4.61 -23.95 29.29
C ASP A 141 -4.20 -23.75 27.81
N MET A 142 -4.93 -24.32 26.85
CA MET A 142 -4.61 -24.19 25.43
C MET A 142 -5.00 -22.79 24.94
N GLU A 143 -4.03 -22.05 24.42
CA GLU A 143 -4.23 -20.68 23.96
C GLU A 143 -4.45 -20.66 22.44
N VAL A 144 -5.72 -20.78 22.02
CA VAL A 144 -6.15 -20.24 20.71
C VAL A 144 -6.34 -18.74 20.87
N ARG A 145 -5.81 -17.97 19.93
CA ARG A 145 -5.83 -16.51 19.96
C ARG A 145 -6.39 -15.99 18.66
N LEU A 146 -7.27 -14.99 18.75
CA LEU A 146 -7.68 -14.20 17.61
C LEU A 146 -6.93 -12.87 17.65
N LEU A 147 -6.35 -12.47 16.52
CA LEU A 147 -5.75 -11.14 16.41
C LEU A 147 -6.84 -10.08 16.54
N ALA A 148 -6.56 -9.05 17.33
CA ALA A 148 -7.50 -7.97 17.62
C ALA A 148 -6.80 -6.61 17.65
N SER A 149 -7.60 -5.55 17.65
CA SER A 149 -7.16 -4.16 17.67
C SER A 149 -7.99 -3.35 18.65
N GLY A 150 -7.38 -2.37 19.32
CA GLY A 150 -8.09 -1.43 20.19
C GLY A 150 -8.88 -0.34 19.43
N THR A 151 -8.75 -0.29 18.11
CA THR A 151 -9.37 0.74 17.26
C THR A 151 -10.70 0.24 16.73
N VAL A 152 -11.81 0.62 17.39
CA VAL A 152 -13.17 0.33 16.91
C VAL A 152 -13.53 1.30 15.79
N ARG A 153 -13.93 0.78 14.62
CA ARG A 153 -14.38 1.62 13.51
C ARG A 153 -15.90 1.63 13.34
N SER A 154 -16.40 2.62 12.61
CA SER A 154 -17.71 2.54 11.98
C SER A 154 -17.76 1.25 11.16
N PHE A 155 -18.88 0.52 11.15
CA PHE A 155 -19.12 -0.72 10.39
C PHE A 155 -18.72 -2.05 11.06
N GLU A 156 -18.17 -2.02 12.28
CA GLU A 156 -17.94 -3.21 13.09
C GLU A 156 -18.43 -3.01 14.53
N SER A 157 -18.92 -4.08 15.15
CA SER A 157 -19.14 -4.08 16.59
C SER A 157 -17.83 -4.35 17.32
N LYS A 158 -17.77 -3.93 18.58
CA LYS A 158 -16.81 -4.50 19.52
C LYS A 158 -16.99 -6.02 19.63
N VAL A 159 -15.90 -6.70 19.94
CA VAL A 159 -15.89 -8.12 20.22
C VAL A 159 -16.64 -8.40 21.51
N LYS A 160 -17.42 -9.49 21.52
CA LYS A 160 -18.02 -10.05 22.72
C LYS A 160 -17.37 -11.41 23.01
N VAL A 161 -16.78 -11.55 24.20
CA VAL A 161 -16.23 -12.81 24.70
C VAL A 161 -17.20 -13.34 25.75
N ASN A 162 -17.79 -14.51 25.51
CA ASN A 162 -18.80 -15.12 26.38
C ASN A 162 -19.96 -14.17 26.73
N GLY A 163 -20.36 -13.33 25.77
CA GLY A 163 -21.41 -12.32 25.93
C GLY A 163 -20.97 -11.02 26.60
N ARG A 164 -19.74 -10.92 27.13
CA ARG A 164 -19.16 -9.68 27.66
C ARG A 164 -18.50 -8.88 26.55
N GLU A 165 -18.87 -7.61 26.42
CA GLU A 165 -18.24 -6.69 25.47
C GLU A 165 -16.83 -6.31 25.92
N GLU A 166 -15.86 -6.45 25.01
CA GLU A 166 -14.48 -6.03 25.18
C GLU A 166 -14.22 -4.76 24.35
N ASN A 167 -13.27 -3.91 24.77
CA ASN A 167 -12.88 -2.73 24.00
C ASN A 167 -11.90 -3.08 22.87
N LEU A 168 -12.22 -4.12 22.09
CA LEU A 168 -11.41 -4.67 21.01
C LEU A 168 -12.27 -4.97 19.79
N THR A 169 -11.68 -4.96 18.61
CA THR A 169 -12.24 -5.49 17.34
C THR A 169 -11.29 -6.53 16.75
N LEU A 170 -11.81 -7.62 16.19
CA LEU A 170 -11.00 -8.62 15.52
C LEU A 170 -10.33 -8.04 14.28
N VAL A 171 -9.09 -8.45 14.06
CA VAL A 171 -8.42 -8.22 12.79
C VAL A 171 -9.07 -9.15 11.77
N SER A 172 -9.75 -8.59 10.78
CA SER A 172 -10.37 -9.35 9.70
C SER A 172 -10.21 -8.63 8.37
N ARG A 173 -10.30 -9.38 7.27
CA ARG A 173 -10.33 -8.83 5.92
C ARG A 173 -11.64 -9.26 5.28
N ILE A 174 -12.30 -8.36 4.59
CA ILE A 174 -13.55 -8.64 3.90
C ILE A 174 -13.36 -8.30 2.44
N GLY A 175 -13.51 -9.33 1.61
CA GLY A 175 -13.45 -9.23 0.16
C GLY A 175 -14.78 -8.74 -0.40
N PHE A 176 -14.72 -7.81 -1.33
CA PHE A 176 -15.87 -7.30 -2.07
C PHE A 176 -15.63 -7.42 -3.57
N CYS A 177 -16.64 -7.84 -4.31
CA CYS A 177 -16.61 -7.96 -5.75
C CYS A 177 -17.96 -7.55 -6.31
N ASP A 178 -18.00 -6.39 -6.95
CA ASP A 178 -19.22 -5.87 -7.60
C ASP A 178 -18.85 -5.17 -8.93
N ALA A 179 -19.85 -4.87 -9.76
CA ALA A 179 -19.73 -4.17 -11.03
C ALA A 179 -18.93 -2.86 -10.90
N HIS A 180 -19.09 -2.11 -9.81
CA HIS A 180 -18.34 -0.87 -9.56
C HIS A 180 -16.82 -1.10 -9.55
N VAL A 181 -16.35 -2.15 -8.89
CA VAL A 181 -14.92 -2.52 -8.83
C VAL A 181 -14.40 -2.81 -10.24
N ASN A 182 -15.19 -3.54 -11.04
CA ASN A 182 -14.82 -3.85 -12.42
C ASN A 182 -14.74 -2.60 -13.30
N TRP A 183 -15.65 -1.63 -13.13
CA TRP A 183 -15.61 -0.37 -13.86
C TRP A 183 -14.40 0.49 -13.50
N ILE A 184 -14.04 0.58 -12.22
CA ILE A 184 -12.83 1.28 -11.78
C ILE A 184 -11.60 0.64 -12.42
N TYR A 185 -11.48 -0.69 -12.34
CA TYR A 185 -10.37 -1.42 -12.91
C TYR A 185 -10.27 -1.23 -14.44
N LEU A 186 -11.38 -1.30 -15.15
CA LEU A 186 -11.42 -1.06 -16.59
C LEU A 186 -11.00 0.39 -16.92
N GLY A 187 -11.49 1.37 -16.15
CA GLY A 187 -11.10 2.77 -16.28
C GLY A 187 -9.59 2.96 -16.09
N MET A 188 -8.99 2.30 -15.11
CA MET A 188 -7.54 2.31 -14.88
C MET A 188 -6.76 1.82 -16.11
N TRP A 189 -7.18 0.70 -16.72
CA TRP A 189 -6.55 0.18 -17.94
C TRP A 189 -6.73 1.11 -19.14
N ILE A 190 -7.93 1.63 -19.36
CA ILE A 190 -8.20 2.57 -20.46
C ILE A 190 -7.29 3.79 -20.33
N LEU A 191 -7.17 4.36 -19.12
CA LEU A 191 -6.27 5.47 -18.84
C LEU A 191 -4.81 5.13 -19.13
N PHE A 192 -4.35 3.94 -18.73
CA PHE A 192 -2.96 3.53 -18.98
C PHE A 192 -2.67 3.32 -20.47
N ILE A 193 -3.57 2.64 -21.17
CA ILE A 193 -3.48 2.40 -22.61
C ILE A 193 -3.44 3.75 -23.34
N ALA A 194 -4.39 4.65 -23.05
CA ALA A 194 -4.42 5.99 -23.62
C ALA A 194 -3.14 6.78 -23.30
N GLY A 195 -2.66 6.70 -22.06
CA GLY A 195 -1.40 7.29 -21.62
C GLY A 195 -0.19 6.76 -22.39
N SER A 196 -0.15 5.46 -22.70
CA SER A 196 0.95 4.88 -23.49
C SER A 196 0.98 5.39 -24.93
N PHE A 197 -0.18 5.60 -25.56
CA PHE A 197 -0.27 6.24 -26.87
C PHE A 197 0.11 7.72 -26.80
N LEU A 198 -0.27 8.44 -25.74
CA LEU A 198 0.18 9.81 -25.52
C LEU A 198 1.71 9.87 -25.37
N CYS A 199 2.31 8.98 -24.56
CA CYS A 199 3.76 8.90 -24.43
C CYS A 199 4.44 8.59 -25.77
N LEU A 200 3.87 7.70 -26.58
CA LEU A 200 4.36 7.45 -27.93
C LEU A 200 4.38 8.73 -28.77
N LEU A 201 3.38 9.61 -28.64
CA LEU A 201 3.34 10.90 -29.34
C LEU A 201 4.38 11.91 -28.81
N LEU A 202 4.72 11.85 -27.52
CA LEU A 202 5.70 12.73 -26.88
C LEU A 202 7.16 12.31 -27.09
N ILE A 203 7.42 11.02 -27.28
CA ILE A 203 8.78 10.48 -27.50
C ILE A 203 9.38 11.02 -28.81
N GLY A 204 10.65 11.39 -28.76
CA GLY A 204 11.47 11.85 -29.88
C GLY A 204 12.95 11.48 -29.70
N GLU A 205 13.87 12.31 -30.17
CA GLU A 205 15.31 12.03 -30.13
C GLU A 205 15.96 12.37 -28.77
N ASN A 206 15.30 13.17 -27.93
CA ASN A 206 15.87 13.63 -26.66
C ASN A 206 15.58 12.63 -25.53
N HIS A 207 16.59 11.85 -25.15
CA HIS A 207 16.49 10.84 -24.08
C HIS A 207 15.95 11.38 -22.75
N ALA A 208 16.37 12.57 -22.33
CA ALA A 208 15.93 13.14 -21.05
C ALA A 208 14.42 13.50 -21.07
N ARG A 209 13.93 14.05 -22.18
CA ARG A 209 12.49 14.31 -22.37
C ARG A 209 11.69 13.00 -22.49
N ASN A 210 12.24 12.01 -23.20
CA ASN A 210 11.62 10.70 -23.31
C ASN A 210 11.50 10.03 -21.94
N PHE A 211 12.53 10.12 -21.10
CA PHE A 211 12.50 9.62 -19.73
C PHE A 211 11.40 10.29 -18.92
N LEU A 212 11.25 11.61 -18.98
CA LEU A 212 10.16 12.27 -18.28
C LEU A 212 8.78 11.77 -18.73
N ALA A 213 8.56 11.59 -20.04
CA ALA A 213 7.28 11.08 -20.53
C ALA A 213 7.01 9.63 -20.05
N ILE A 214 7.99 8.74 -20.21
CA ILE A 214 7.84 7.32 -19.84
C ILE A 214 7.78 7.17 -18.31
N GLY A 215 8.71 7.78 -17.60
CA GLY A 215 8.81 7.75 -16.15
C GLY A 215 7.63 8.40 -15.46
N LEU A 216 7.04 9.46 -16.01
CA LEU A 216 5.80 10.02 -15.47
C LEU A 216 4.61 9.07 -15.65
N LEU A 217 4.44 8.48 -16.83
CA LEU A 217 3.35 7.52 -17.07
C LEU A 217 3.48 6.28 -16.17
N CYS A 218 4.64 5.64 -16.17
CA CYS A 218 4.91 4.43 -15.39
C CYS A 218 4.99 4.72 -13.89
N GLY A 219 5.54 5.87 -13.50
CA GLY A 219 5.61 6.29 -12.11
C GLY A 219 4.23 6.60 -11.53
N LEU A 220 3.39 7.36 -12.24
CA LEU A 220 2.02 7.63 -11.80
C LEU A 220 1.19 6.35 -11.73
N ALA A 221 1.39 5.43 -12.67
CA ALA A 221 0.84 4.09 -12.62
C ALA A 221 1.18 3.38 -11.30
N CYS A 222 2.46 3.38 -10.91
CA CYS A 222 2.89 2.81 -9.64
C CYS A 222 2.33 3.58 -8.43
N VAL A 223 2.31 4.92 -8.45
CA VAL A 223 1.74 5.75 -7.37
C VAL A 223 0.31 5.36 -7.03
N PHE A 224 -0.53 5.20 -8.06
CA PHE A 224 -1.96 4.99 -7.88
C PHE A 224 -2.33 3.51 -7.83
N TRP A 225 -1.83 2.67 -8.73
CA TRP A 225 -2.32 1.29 -8.86
C TRP A 225 -1.66 0.30 -7.90
N ASN A 226 -0.43 0.56 -7.47
CA ASN A 226 0.19 -0.26 -6.44
C ASN A 226 -0.52 0.00 -5.11
N PRO A 227 -1.21 -0.97 -4.51
CA PRO A 227 -1.89 -0.72 -3.25
C PRO A 227 -0.87 -0.47 -2.15
N TYR A 228 -1.00 0.64 -1.42
CA TYR A 228 -0.35 0.73 -0.11
C TYR A 228 -0.99 -0.34 0.80
N PRO A 229 -0.23 -1.04 1.67
CA PRO A 229 1.20 -0.91 1.91
C PRO A 229 2.05 -1.88 1.07
N GLN A 230 2.46 -1.46 -0.12
CA GLN A 230 3.38 -2.21 -0.97
C GLN A 230 4.38 -1.24 -1.60
N PRO A 231 5.69 -1.54 -1.63
CA PRO A 231 6.35 -2.82 -1.31
C PRO A 231 6.44 -3.18 0.18
N ILE A 232 7.00 -4.37 0.46
CA ILE A 232 7.02 -5.10 1.76
C ILE A 232 7.28 -4.20 2.98
N ASP A 233 8.17 -3.21 2.88
CA ASP A 233 8.60 -2.32 3.97
C ASP A 233 8.07 -0.88 3.87
N GLU A 234 7.18 -0.60 2.90
CA GLU A 234 6.58 0.73 2.71
C GLU A 234 5.95 1.31 4.00
N PRO A 235 5.25 0.54 4.87
CA PRO A 235 4.76 1.05 6.15
C PRO A 235 5.83 1.65 7.06
N ALA A 236 7.00 0.99 7.14
CA ALA A 236 8.08 1.44 7.99
C ALA A 236 8.67 2.76 7.48
N HIS A 237 8.76 2.91 6.17
CA HIS A 237 9.23 4.12 5.52
C HIS A 237 8.20 5.25 5.55
N PHE A 238 6.92 4.93 5.37
CA PHE A 238 5.83 5.88 5.52
C PHE A 238 5.74 6.40 6.95
N PHE A 239 5.87 5.53 7.96
CA PHE A 239 5.98 5.94 9.36
C PHE A 239 7.09 6.98 9.56
N ARG A 240 8.27 6.72 9.00
CA ARG A 240 9.41 7.63 9.15
C ARG A 240 9.17 8.97 8.45
N ALA A 241 8.60 8.96 7.25
CA ALA A 241 8.23 10.17 6.53
C ALA A 241 7.13 10.96 7.27
N TYR A 242 6.17 10.27 7.87
CA TYR A 242 5.10 10.87 8.66
C TYR A 242 5.65 11.54 9.92
N ALA A 243 6.46 10.82 10.70
CA ALA A 243 7.12 11.37 11.89
C ALA A 243 7.98 12.58 11.55
N LEU A 244 8.75 12.53 10.44
CA LEU A 244 9.53 13.68 9.97
C LEU A 244 8.64 14.87 9.58
N ALA A 245 7.49 14.63 8.94
CA ALA A 245 6.51 15.66 8.61
C ALA A 245 5.85 16.30 9.85
N GLU A 246 5.90 15.65 11.02
CA GLU A 246 5.46 16.23 12.29
C GLU A 246 6.60 16.88 13.10
N GLY A 247 7.83 16.84 12.60
CA GLY A 247 9.00 17.47 13.22
C GLY A 247 9.98 16.52 13.91
N HIS A 248 9.76 15.20 13.85
CA HIS A 248 10.62 14.21 14.51
C HIS A 248 11.84 13.87 13.63
N LEU A 249 12.88 14.71 13.74
CA LEU A 249 14.12 14.60 12.95
C LEU A 249 14.88 13.30 13.15
N ASN A 250 14.76 12.60 14.27
CA ASN A 250 15.35 11.28 14.53
C ASN A 250 14.28 10.36 15.11
N ALA A 251 14.57 9.06 15.20
CA ALA A 251 13.74 8.16 16.00
C ALA A 251 13.83 8.54 17.48
N GLU A 252 12.72 8.39 18.20
CA GLU A 252 12.61 8.70 19.62
C GLU A 252 12.65 7.41 20.45
N LEU A 253 13.18 7.52 21.67
CA LEU A 253 13.16 6.45 22.65
C LEU A 253 12.04 6.74 23.66
N SER A 254 11.13 5.78 23.83
CA SER A 254 10.13 5.80 24.90
C SER A 254 10.76 5.44 26.25
N ALA A 255 10.05 5.73 27.34
CA ALA A 255 10.49 5.50 28.71
C ALA A 255 10.77 4.01 29.02
N ASP A 256 10.12 3.10 28.29
CA ASP A 256 10.28 1.64 28.36
C ASP A 256 11.43 1.11 27.46
N GLY A 257 12.14 1.99 26.75
CA GLY A 257 13.20 1.63 25.80
C GLY A 257 12.73 1.31 24.39
N SER A 258 11.43 1.42 24.10
CA SER A 258 10.89 1.20 22.75
C SER A 258 11.29 2.33 21.79
N ILE A 259 11.59 2.00 20.53
CA ILE A 259 12.00 2.97 19.49
C ILE A 259 10.80 3.32 18.60
N GLY A 260 10.53 4.61 18.43
CA GLY A 260 9.32 5.08 17.75
C GLY A 260 9.23 6.59 17.60
N ALA A 261 8.01 7.12 17.62
CA ALA A 261 7.73 8.55 17.64
C ALA A 261 6.32 8.82 18.21
N ASN A 262 6.16 9.97 18.86
CA ASN A 262 4.86 10.43 19.37
C ASN A 262 4.10 11.24 18.30
N ILE A 263 3.30 10.55 17.49
CA ILE A 263 2.60 11.10 16.32
C ILE A 263 1.07 11.09 16.49
N SER A 264 0.32 11.54 15.49
CA SER A 264 -1.15 11.54 15.52
C SER A 264 -1.73 10.18 15.96
N ASP A 265 -2.66 10.16 16.93
CA ASP A 265 -3.24 8.93 17.52
C ASP A 265 -3.99 8.06 16.49
N ASN A 266 -4.51 8.68 15.43
CA ASN A 266 -5.11 7.98 14.31
C ASN A 266 -4.10 7.57 13.22
N TYR A 267 -2.78 7.60 13.49
CA TYR A 267 -1.79 7.02 12.56
C TYR A 267 -2.00 5.51 12.38
N GLY A 268 -2.49 4.80 13.39
CA GLY A 268 -2.78 3.37 13.31
C GLY A 268 -3.78 3.00 12.19
N LEU A 269 -4.47 4.00 11.61
CA LEU A 269 -5.26 3.80 10.41
C LEU A 269 -4.44 3.23 9.25
N TYR A 270 -3.17 3.65 9.12
CA TYR A 270 -2.27 3.23 8.05
C TYR A 270 -1.89 1.75 8.12
N ASP A 271 -1.94 1.12 9.30
CA ASP A 271 -1.64 -0.32 9.44
C ASP A 271 -2.80 -1.22 8.96
N CYS A 272 -4.00 -0.66 8.91
CA CYS A 272 -5.23 -1.38 8.57
C CYS A 272 -5.70 -1.18 7.13
N ILE A 273 -5.13 -0.23 6.39
CA ILE A 273 -5.79 0.28 5.17
C ILE A 273 -5.04 -0.11 3.92
N TRP A 274 -5.81 -0.42 2.88
CA TRP A 274 -5.30 -0.53 1.54
C TRP A 274 -5.62 0.76 0.79
N VAL A 275 -4.61 1.49 0.32
CA VAL A 275 -4.82 2.73 -0.43
C VAL A 275 -4.54 2.46 -1.91
N SER A 276 -5.60 2.40 -2.70
CA SER A 276 -5.58 2.36 -4.18
C SER A 276 -6.92 2.87 -4.73
N PRO A 277 -7.01 3.26 -6.02
CA PRO A 277 -8.28 3.60 -6.66
C PRO A 277 -9.33 2.49 -6.56
N LEU A 278 -8.92 1.23 -6.46
CA LEU A 278 -9.86 0.10 -6.25
C LEU A 278 -10.39 0.08 -4.81
N ASN A 279 -9.51 0.36 -3.83
CA ASN A 279 -9.87 0.34 -2.41
C ASN A 279 -10.59 1.61 -1.94
N THR A 280 -10.63 2.69 -2.73
CA THR A 280 -11.42 3.89 -2.40
C THR A 280 -12.90 3.60 -2.24
N TYR A 281 -13.44 2.66 -3.02
CA TYR A 281 -14.83 2.24 -2.93
C TYR A 281 -15.15 1.64 -1.55
N ALA A 282 -14.31 0.71 -1.10
CA ALA A 282 -14.53 0.02 0.17
C ALA A 282 -14.07 0.80 1.41
N ASN A 283 -13.25 1.84 1.22
CA ASN A 283 -12.60 2.60 2.29
C ASN A 283 -12.67 4.12 2.04
N SER A 284 -13.84 4.61 1.62
CA SER A 284 -14.02 6.02 1.24
C SER A 284 -13.73 7.00 2.38
N GLU A 285 -13.93 6.58 3.63
CA GLU A 285 -13.64 7.36 4.83
C GLU A 285 -12.18 7.77 4.95
N LEU A 286 -11.25 7.02 4.34
CA LEU A 286 -9.83 7.35 4.36
C LEU A 286 -9.53 8.68 3.68
N PHE A 287 -10.40 9.11 2.77
CA PHE A 287 -10.22 10.36 2.02
C PHE A 287 -10.90 11.56 2.69
N SER A 288 -11.70 11.32 3.74
CA SER A 288 -12.34 12.36 4.55
C SER A 288 -11.76 12.49 5.96
N GLU A 289 -11.26 11.39 6.55
CA GLU A 289 -10.70 11.39 7.90
C GLU A 289 -9.33 12.07 7.94
N ARG A 290 -9.21 13.15 8.71
CA ARG A 290 -7.99 13.97 8.82
C ARG A 290 -7.05 13.43 9.91
N SER A 291 -5.77 13.79 9.83
CA SER A 291 -4.84 13.54 10.93
C SER A 291 -5.29 14.24 12.22
N SER A 292 -5.29 13.48 13.31
CA SER A 292 -5.70 13.95 14.63
C SER A 292 -4.68 14.90 15.26
N ALA A 293 -5.15 15.81 16.11
CA ALA A 293 -4.29 16.65 16.94
C ALA A 293 -3.80 15.92 18.20
N LYS A 294 -4.51 14.86 18.63
CA LYS A 294 -4.10 14.03 19.75
C LYS A 294 -2.89 13.19 19.36
N ARG A 295 -2.01 12.93 20.32
CA ARG A 295 -0.73 12.26 20.10
C ARG A 295 -0.67 10.94 20.84
N GLU A 296 -0.09 9.94 20.20
CA GLU A 296 0.19 8.63 20.78
C GLU A 296 1.57 8.14 20.31
N PHE A 297 2.27 7.41 21.17
CA PHE A 297 3.54 6.81 20.81
C PHE A 297 3.33 5.55 19.97
N PHE A 298 3.91 5.54 18.76
CA PHE A 298 3.92 4.38 17.87
C PHE A 298 5.32 3.79 17.82
N VAL A 299 5.43 2.50 18.11
CA VAL A 299 6.68 1.73 18.07
C VAL A 299 6.96 1.30 16.63
N GLN A 300 8.11 1.70 16.08
CA GLN A 300 8.54 1.28 14.75
C GLN A 300 10.09 1.37 14.63
N PRO A 301 10.83 0.35 15.09
CA PRO A 301 12.29 0.38 15.10
C PRO A 301 12.92 0.20 13.71
N TYR A 302 12.21 -0.41 12.76
CA TYR A 302 12.79 -0.88 11.49
C TYR A 302 13.45 0.23 10.66
N SER A 303 12.85 1.43 10.65
CA SER A 303 13.35 2.56 9.86
C SER A 303 14.18 3.57 10.66
N ALA A 304 14.47 3.28 11.94
CA ALA A 304 15.11 4.22 12.86
C ALA A 304 16.58 4.54 12.50
N ASN A 305 17.29 3.60 11.87
CA ASN A 305 18.71 3.73 11.55
C ASN A 305 18.99 4.52 10.26
N TYR A 306 17.95 4.87 9.49
CA TYR A 306 18.12 5.59 8.23
C TYR A 306 18.19 7.11 8.43
N ILE A 307 19.04 7.76 7.65
CA ILE A 307 19.20 9.22 7.67
C ILE A 307 17.91 9.88 7.17
N SER A 308 17.41 10.86 7.91
CA SER A 308 16.13 11.55 7.67
C SER A 308 16.04 12.25 6.32
N VAL A 309 17.19 12.63 5.74
CA VAL A 309 17.26 13.27 4.42
C VAL A 309 16.61 12.42 3.33
N ASN A 310 16.68 11.08 3.46
CA ASN A 310 16.11 10.14 2.49
C ASN A 310 14.58 10.21 2.44
N TYR A 311 13.95 10.70 3.51
CA TYR A 311 12.50 10.78 3.64
C TYR A 311 11.95 12.19 3.40
N LEU A 312 12.80 13.19 3.19
CA LEU A 312 12.36 14.58 2.96
C LEU A 312 11.34 14.71 1.82
N PRO A 313 11.47 14.03 0.67
CA PRO A 313 10.46 14.13 -0.39
C PRO A 313 9.09 13.63 0.09
N ALA A 314 9.04 12.42 0.63
CA ALA A 314 7.81 11.82 1.15
C ALA A 314 7.21 12.66 2.30
N ALA A 315 8.05 13.10 3.24
CA ALA A 315 7.65 13.94 4.37
C ALA A 315 7.10 15.29 3.93
N ALA A 316 7.65 15.91 2.87
CA ALA A 316 7.10 17.14 2.30
C ALA A 316 5.70 16.91 1.72
N GLY A 317 5.47 15.77 1.06
CA GLY A 317 4.14 15.37 0.59
C GLY A 317 3.14 15.19 1.74
N VAL A 318 3.54 14.49 2.81
CA VAL A 318 2.71 14.32 4.02
C VAL A 318 2.43 15.67 4.68
N ALA A 319 3.44 16.50 4.88
CA ALA A 319 3.31 17.82 5.50
C ALA A 319 2.35 18.72 4.72
N LEU A 320 2.44 18.73 3.38
CA LEU A 320 1.52 19.45 2.51
C LEU A 320 0.08 18.93 2.66
N GLY A 321 -0.11 17.61 2.62
CA GLY A 321 -1.43 17.00 2.79
C GLY A 321 -2.09 17.36 4.13
N ARG A 322 -1.30 17.33 5.22
CA ARG A 322 -1.73 17.74 6.56
C ARG A 322 -2.06 19.23 6.61
N ALA A 323 -1.22 20.09 6.04
CA ALA A 323 -1.43 21.54 6.01
C ALA A 323 -2.71 21.93 5.24
N LEU A 324 -3.05 21.17 4.20
CA LEU A 324 -4.29 21.33 3.42
C LEU A 324 -5.52 20.67 4.09
N GLY A 325 -5.34 19.96 5.21
CA GLY A 325 -6.42 19.25 5.89
C GLY A 325 -7.04 18.12 5.06
N LEU A 326 -6.22 17.47 4.22
CA LEU A 326 -6.67 16.33 3.42
C LEU A 326 -6.82 15.07 4.27
N GLY A 327 -7.68 14.15 3.81
CA GLY A 327 -7.86 12.86 4.47
C GLY A 327 -6.62 11.97 4.40
N VAL A 328 -6.49 11.03 5.34
CA VAL A 328 -5.32 10.17 5.53
C VAL A 328 -4.87 9.42 4.27
N GLY A 329 -5.79 8.99 3.41
CA GLY A 329 -5.48 8.34 2.13
C GLY A 329 -4.73 9.25 1.15
N TRP A 330 -5.04 10.55 1.13
CA TRP A 330 -4.35 11.51 0.27
C TRP A 330 -2.90 11.74 0.69
N LEU A 331 -2.57 11.60 1.97
CA LEU A 331 -1.20 11.76 2.47
C LEU A 331 -0.27 10.69 1.88
N VAL A 332 -0.76 9.45 1.70
CA VAL A 332 0.00 8.38 1.03
C VAL A 332 0.30 8.75 -0.42
N TYR A 333 -0.71 9.20 -1.17
CA TYR A 333 -0.51 9.61 -2.56
C TYR A 333 0.43 10.80 -2.68
N LEU A 334 0.30 11.81 -1.83
CA LEU A 334 1.21 12.96 -1.85
C LEU A 334 2.64 12.57 -1.50
N ALA A 335 2.84 11.68 -0.51
CA ALA A 335 4.15 11.16 -0.18
C ALA A 335 4.79 10.46 -1.39
N ARG A 336 4.05 9.57 -2.06
CA ARG A 336 4.50 8.88 -3.27
C ARG A 336 4.76 9.82 -4.45
N LEU A 337 3.89 10.82 -4.68
CA LEU A 337 4.05 11.80 -5.76
C LEU A 337 5.30 12.65 -5.59
N PHE A 338 5.61 13.09 -4.36
CA PHE A 338 6.83 13.85 -4.10
C PHE A 338 8.08 12.99 -4.25
N SER A 339 8.06 11.75 -3.78
CA SER A 339 9.13 10.77 -4.02
C SER A 339 9.37 10.56 -5.53
N LEU A 340 8.31 10.36 -6.30
CA LEU A 340 8.37 10.23 -7.75
C LEU A 340 8.96 11.48 -8.41
N ALA A 341 8.51 12.68 -8.01
CA ALA A 341 9.01 13.93 -8.57
C ALA A 341 10.54 14.08 -8.38
N VAL A 342 11.06 13.70 -7.21
CA VAL A 342 12.50 13.73 -6.93
C VAL A 342 13.26 12.70 -7.77
N TYR A 343 12.75 11.48 -7.93
CA TYR A 343 13.36 10.48 -8.81
C TYR A 343 13.40 10.95 -10.27
N LEU A 344 12.29 11.50 -10.77
CA LEU A 344 12.21 12.05 -12.13
C LEU A 344 13.17 13.23 -12.33
N ALA A 345 13.32 14.09 -11.33
CA ALA A 345 14.30 15.18 -11.38
C ALA A 345 15.73 14.63 -11.49
N PHE A 346 16.12 13.71 -10.61
CA PHE A 346 17.45 13.11 -10.64
C PHE A 346 17.73 12.34 -11.93
N GLY A 347 16.80 11.50 -12.40
CA GLY A 347 16.96 10.77 -13.65
C GLY A 347 17.07 11.71 -14.86
N TYR A 348 16.27 12.78 -14.90
CA TYR A 348 16.37 13.80 -15.94
C TYR A 348 17.73 14.48 -15.94
N PHE A 349 18.22 14.92 -14.77
CA PHE A 349 19.51 15.55 -14.65
C PHE A 349 20.67 14.59 -14.93
N ALA A 350 20.57 13.32 -14.54
CA ALA A 350 21.55 12.28 -14.88
C ALA A 350 21.71 12.15 -16.40
N ILE A 351 20.62 11.95 -17.12
CA ILE A 351 20.64 11.77 -18.58
C ILE A 351 21.12 13.04 -19.29
N ARG A 352 20.76 14.22 -18.78
CA ARG A 352 21.19 15.50 -19.35
C ARG A 352 22.67 15.77 -19.10
N THR A 353 23.18 15.39 -17.93
CA THR A 353 24.56 15.67 -17.48
C THR A 353 25.56 14.72 -18.11
N ALA A 354 25.16 13.46 -18.36
CA ALA A 354 26.00 12.47 -19.02
C ALA A 354 26.51 12.99 -20.37
N SER A 355 27.83 13.16 -20.49
CA SER A 355 28.53 13.55 -21.73
C SER A 355 28.54 12.41 -22.74
N VAL A 356 28.69 11.18 -22.24
CA VAL A 356 28.66 9.91 -22.98
C VAL A 356 27.69 8.93 -22.31
N PHE A 357 27.30 7.86 -23.02
CA PHE A 357 26.39 6.81 -22.52
C PHE A 357 24.99 7.27 -22.11
N ARG A 358 24.46 8.35 -22.70
CA ARG A 358 23.09 8.85 -22.40
C ARG A 358 22.01 7.78 -22.52
N THR A 359 22.15 6.87 -23.49
CA THR A 359 21.24 5.73 -23.65
C THR A 359 21.29 4.77 -22.47
N ALA A 360 22.48 4.53 -21.88
CA ALA A 360 22.61 3.67 -20.71
C ALA A 360 21.95 4.29 -19.48
N PHE A 361 22.18 5.58 -19.23
CA PHE A 361 21.50 6.31 -18.15
C PHE A 361 19.98 6.34 -18.34
N PHE A 362 19.53 6.55 -19.58
CA PHE A 362 18.11 6.50 -19.93
C PHE A 362 17.51 5.11 -19.65
N THR A 363 18.16 4.05 -20.10
CA THR A 363 17.70 2.67 -19.88
C THR A 363 17.69 2.32 -18.40
N ALA A 364 18.74 2.67 -17.65
CA ALA A 364 18.83 2.44 -16.21
C ALA A 364 17.72 3.16 -15.43
N ALA A 365 17.43 4.42 -15.77
CA ALA A 365 16.35 5.20 -15.17
C ALA A 365 14.94 4.65 -15.50
N CYS A 366 14.79 4.01 -16.66
CA CYS A 366 13.54 3.43 -17.12
C CYS A 366 13.33 1.97 -16.66
N LEU A 367 14.25 1.41 -15.85
CA LEU A 367 14.09 0.03 -15.38
C LEU A 367 12.80 -0.10 -14.55
N PRO A 368 12.05 -1.21 -14.68
CA PRO A 368 10.77 -1.38 -14.00
C PRO A 368 10.86 -1.25 -12.47
N LEU A 369 11.88 -1.84 -11.86
CA LEU A 369 12.01 -1.89 -10.41
C LEU A 369 12.31 -0.51 -9.79
N PRO A 370 13.26 0.30 -10.31
CA PRO A 370 13.41 1.69 -9.87
C PRO A 370 12.16 2.55 -10.02
N LEU A 371 11.40 2.40 -11.12
CA LEU A 371 10.14 3.14 -11.31
C LEU A 371 9.04 2.69 -10.34
N TYR A 372 8.99 1.39 -10.03
CA TYR A 372 8.10 0.84 -9.02
C TYR A 372 8.37 1.41 -7.63
N PHE A 373 9.66 1.47 -7.24
CA PHE A 373 10.06 2.13 -6.00
C PHE A 373 9.81 3.63 -6.03
N ALA A 374 10.05 4.31 -7.16
CA ALA A 374 9.78 5.73 -7.30
C ALA A 374 8.31 6.10 -7.10
N GLY A 375 7.39 5.19 -7.44
CA GLY A 375 5.96 5.34 -7.16
C GLY A 375 5.53 4.89 -5.75
N SER A 376 6.48 4.56 -4.87
CA SER A 376 6.23 4.06 -3.51
C SER A 376 7.00 4.88 -2.46
N VAL A 377 6.69 4.71 -1.18
CA VAL A 377 7.45 5.37 -0.09
C VAL A 377 8.57 4.47 0.38
N THR A 378 9.78 4.72 -0.11
CA THR A 378 11.00 3.98 0.25
C THR A 378 12.23 4.90 0.18
N ILE A 379 13.29 4.52 0.91
CA ILE A 379 14.61 5.16 0.81
C ILE A 379 15.26 4.98 -0.56
N ASP A 380 14.91 3.89 -1.26
CA ASP A 380 15.53 3.51 -2.53
C ASP A 380 15.29 4.55 -3.61
N THR A 381 14.15 5.26 -3.54
CA THR A 381 13.77 6.27 -4.53
C THR A 381 14.79 7.41 -4.61
N ALA A 382 15.09 8.04 -3.47
CA ALA A 382 16.05 9.13 -3.42
C ALA A 382 17.47 8.61 -3.69
N LEU A 383 17.83 7.46 -3.11
CA LEU A 383 19.17 6.88 -3.22
C LEU A 383 19.51 6.47 -4.66
N ASN A 384 18.63 5.75 -5.33
CA ASN A 384 18.85 5.31 -6.71
C ASN A 384 18.90 6.49 -7.67
N GLY A 385 18.01 7.48 -7.50
CA GLY A 385 18.04 8.71 -8.31
C GLY A 385 19.36 9.47 -8.11
N ALA A 386 19.74 9.73 -6.87
CA ALA A 386 20.97 10.44 -6.54
C ALA A 386 22.22 9.68 -7.01
N ALA A 387 22.27 8.35 -6.85
CA ALA A 387 23.37 7.52 -7.34
C ALA A 387 23.49 7.58 -8.86
N LEU A 388 22.37 7.51 -9.58
CA LEU A 388 22.37 7.65 -11.04
C LEU A 388 22.89 9.02 -11.47
N TYR A 389 22.45 10.09 -10.79
CA TYR A 389 22.93 11.43 -11.08
C TYR A 389 24.42 11.61 -10.75
N PHE A 390 24.87 11.10 -9.61
CA PHE A 390 26.28 11.09 -9.22
C PHE A 390 27.15 10.38 -10.25
N CYS A 391 26.75 9.18 -10.70
CA CYS A 391 27.45 8.45 -11.76
C CYS A 391 27.53 9.28 -13.05
N ALA A 392 26.46 10.00 -13.43
CA ALA A 392 26.48 10.86 -14.60
C ALA A 392 27.46 12.04 -14.46
N ILE A 393 27.58 12.61 -13.26
CA ILE A 393 28.56 13.64 -12.94
C ILE A 393 29.99 13.06 -13.07
N CYS A 394 30.26 11.90 -12.46
CA CYS A 394 31.57 11.24 -12.58
C CYS A 394 31.94 10.98 -14.05
N VAL A 395 31.02 10.41 -14.83
CA VAL A 395 31.22 10.17 -16.26
C VAL A 395 31.49 11.48 -17.01
N LYS A 396 30.75 12.55 -16.70
CA LYS A 396 30.99 13.86 -17.30
C LYS A 396 32.43 14.33 -17.07
N TYR A 397 32.93 14.23 -15.85
CA TYR A 397 34.30 14.67 -15.50
C TYR A 397 35.41 13.75 -16.04
N ILE A 398 35.18 12.44 -16.07
CA ILE A 398 36.16 11.48 -16.62
C ILE A 398 36.38 11.73 -18.12
N PHE A 399 35.32 12.08 -18.85
CA PHE A 399 35.34 12.22 -20.30
C PHE A 399 35.28 13.68 -20.80
N SER A 400 35.34 14.69 -19.92
CA SER A 400 35.49 16.08 -20.35
C SER A 400 36.95 16.35 -20.70
N GLU A 401 37.26 16.48 -21.99
CA GLU A 401 38.62 16.76 -22.52
C GLU A 401 39.14 18.19 -22.24
N THR A 402 38.76 18.84 -21.15
CA THR A 402 39.21 20.22 -20.86
C THR A 402 39.64 20.37 -19.42
N GLU A 403 40.98 20.46 -19.30
CA GLU A 403 41.81 20.82 -18.15
C GLU A 403 41.48 20.18 -16.80
N THR A 404 42.51 19.56 -16.23
CA THR A 404 42.65 19.31 -14.79
C THR A 404 42.57 20.62 -14.01
N GLU A 405 41.39 21.23 -13.86
CA GLU A 405 41.14 22.09 -12.73
C GLU A 405 41.15 21.20 -11.49
N LYS A 406 42.25 21.28 -10.74
CA LYS A 406 42.34 20.68 -9.42
C LYS A 406 41.24 21.30 -8.57
N ILE A 407 40.18 20.55 -8.33
CA ILE A 407 39.10 20.97 -7.43
C ILE A 407 39.71 21.18 -6.04
N GLY A 408 39.70 22.42 -5.57
CA GLY A 408 40.07 22.74 -4.20
C GLY A 408 38.93 22.37 -3.25
N ILE A 409 39.27 21.93 -2.03
CA ILE A 409 38.30 21.71 -0.93
C ILE A 409 37.26 22.85 -0.79
N PRO A 410 37.59 24.14 -1.01
CA PRO A 410 36.59 25.22 -0.94
C PRO A 410 35.52 25.21 -2.05
N GLU A 411 35.79 24.61 -3.21
CA GLU A 411 34.84 24.50 -4.33
C GLU A 411 33.90 23.29 -4.16
N MET A 412 34.29 22.30 -3.35
CA MET A 412 33.43 21.18 -2.98
C MET A 412 32.39 21.51 -1.90
N LEU A 413 32.56 22.64 -1.18
CA LEU A 413 31.74 23.03 -0.03
C LEU A 413 30.80 24.21 -0.32
N LYS A 414 30.74 24.69 -1.56
CA LYS A 414 29.70 25.60 -2.07
C LYS A 414 28.69 24.81 -2.88
#